data_AF-A0A2V8N7X4-F1
#
_entry.id   AF-A0A2V8N7X4-F1
#
_cell.length_a   1.000
_cell.length_b   1.000
_cell.length_c   1.000
_cell.angle_alpha   90.00
_cell.angle_beta   90.00
_cell.angle_gamma   90.00
#
_symmetry.space_group_name_H-M   'P 1'
#
loop_
_entity.id
_entity.type
_entity.pdbx_description
1 polymer ?
#
loop_
_entity_poly.entity_id
_entity_poly.type
_entity_poly.pdbx_seq_one_letter_code
_entity_poly.pdbx_strand_id
1 'polypeptide(L)'
;MRAGGNFLRMMIEDFGARVASVWETLRSTTRNLVEKALQSSAIASSSAQPARAGESRPYDARADWELSRLLAALDERALEVGASMNTAQAKELRQMADTTAFVLQTQTQSAEVFAQLVARAHRLHDFARIDQLADALATRFAPSEICELARCDNGIVRALAKEALAQSPTSLLIGLLADPVDSEIALDALERQATEYGSEEARRVVQILNQAETVEDDFLE
;
A
#
# COMPACT_ATOMS: atom_id res chain seq x y z
N MET A 1 -0.24 -0.59 34.97
CA MET A 1 0.55 -0.12 33.81
C MET A 1 -0.29 0.89 33.01
N ARG A 2 -0.18 2.19 33.30
CA ARG A 2 -0.92 3.28 32.62
C ARG A 2 -0.02 4.51 32.32
N ALA A 3 1.30 4.37 32.45
CA ALA A 3 2.24 5.49 32.30
C ALA A 3 2.59 5.83 30.83
N GLY A 4 2.50 4.86 29.91
CA GLY A 4 2.86 5.08 28.50
C GLY A 4 1.89 5.97 27.70
N GLY A 5 0.59 5.93 28.03
CA GLY A 5 -0.43 6.69 27.28
C GLY A 5 -0.36 8.20 27.52
N ASN A 6 0.08 8.65 28.71
CA ASN A 6 0.21 10.08 29.01
C ASN A 6 1.43 10.71 28.34
N PHE A 7 2.52 9.95 28.17
CA PHE A 7 3.73 10.43 27.49
C PHE A 7 3.49 10.61 25.99
N LEU A 8 2.81 9.64 25.36
CA LEU A 8 2.41 9.74 23.95
C LEU A 8 1.45 10.91 23.70
N ARG A 9 0.52 11.17 24.64
CA ARG A 9 -0.38 12.31 24.51
C ARG A 9 0.37 13.66 24.53
N MET A 10 1.33 13.83 25.44
CA MET A 10 2.14 15.04 25.48
C MET A 10 3.01 15.19 24.21
N MET A 11 3.65 14.12 23.74
CA MET A 11 4.43 14.16 22.49
C MET A 11 3.58 14.54 21.27
N ILE A 12 2.33 14.08 21.22
CA ILE A 12 1.43 14.32 20.08
C ILE A 12 0.89 15.76 20.07
N GLU A 13 0.65 16.34 21.24
CA GLU A 13 0.33 17.77 21.38
C GLU A 13 1.51 18.64 20.91
N ASP A 14 2.75 18.21 21.18
CA ASP A 14 3.98 18.90 20.76
C ASP A 14 4.22 18.84 19.23
N PHE A 15 3.63 17.86 18.53
CA PHE A 15 3.73 17.75 17.06
C PHE A 15 2.85 18.75 16.32
N GLY A 16 1.83 19.30 16.97
CA GLY A 16 0.97 20.35 16.45
C GLY A 16 -0.52 19.97 16.47
N ALA A 17 -1.37 20.99 16.46
CA ALA A 17 -2.82 20.86 16.66
C ALA A 17 -3.50 19.91 15.66
N ARG A 18 -3.03 19.87 14.40
CA ARG A 18 -3.59 18.98 13.37
C ARG A 18 -3.30 17.51 13.66
N VAL A 19 -2.07 17.16 14.02
CA VAL A 19 -1.69 15.78 14.39
C VAL A 19 -2.43 15.36 15.66
N ALA A 20 -2.52 16.24 16.66
CA ALA A 20 -3.27 15.99 17.88
C ALA A 20 -4.76 15.76 17.61
N SER A 21 -5.39 16.60 16.77
CA SER A 21 -6.81 16.43 16.43
C SER A 21 -7.09 15.10 15.75
N VAL A 22 -6.22 14.68 14.81
CA VAL A 22 -6.38 13.39 14.12
C VAL A 22 -6.19 12.26 15.12
N TRP A 23 -5.17 12.32 15.99
CA TRP A 23 -4.92 11.31 17.01
C TRP A 23 -6.10 11.13 17.99
N GLU A 24 -6.70 12.22 18.45
CA GLU A 24 -7.85 12.16 19.36
C GLU A 24 -9.10 11.56 18.70
N THR A 25 -9.26 11.75 17.39
CA THR A 25 -10.37 11.15 16.62
C THR A 25 -10.19 9.66 16.35
N LEU A 26 -8.99 9.09 16.58
CA LEU A 26 -8.74 7.66 16.37
C LEU A 26 -9.48 6.81 17.41
N ARG A 27 -10.02 5.67 16.95
CA ARG A 27 -10.57 4.64 17.84
C ARG A 27 -9.48 4.10 18.77
N SER A 28 -9.88 3.69 19.98
CA SER A 28 -8.96 3.10 20.95
C SER A 28 -8.27 1.85 20.41
N THR A 29 -8.95 1.06 19.57
CA THR A 29 -8.41 -0.12 18.89
C THR A 29 -7.27 0.24 17.93
N THR A 30 -7.43 1.31 17.16
CA THR A 30 -6.45 1.82 16.18
C THR A 30 -5.28 2.50 16.89
N ARG A 31 -5.53 3.26 17.96
CA ARG A 31 -4.46 3.81 18.81
C ARG A 31 -3.63 2.71 19.44
N ASN A 32 -4.26 1.70 20.02
CA ASN A 32 -3.57 0.55 20.62
C ASN A 32 -2.66 -0.20 19.62
N LEU A 33 -2.96 -0.16 18.31
CA LEU A 33 -2.07 -0.72 17.28
C LEU A 33 -0.77 0.05 17.18
N VAL A 34 -0.86 1.37 17.05
CA VAL A 34 0.30 2.26 16.94
C VAL A 34 1.09 2.26 18.25
N GLU A 35 0.41 2.29 19.41
CA GLU A 35 1.05 2.25 20.72
C GLU A 35 1.84 0.95 20.94
N LYS A 36 1.26 -0.21 20.58
CA LYS A 36 1.96 -1.50 20.65
C LYS A 36 3.15 -1.53 19.70
N ALA A 37 2.99 -1.06 18.48
CA ALA A 37 4.07 -1.02 17.50
C ALA A 37 5.22 -0.09 17.94
N LEU A 38 4.90 1.07 18.54
CA LEU A 38 5.88 1.99 19.11
C LEU A 38 6.63 1.37 20.29
N GLN A 39 5.92 0.67 21.17
CA GLN A 39 6.54 -0.07 22.29
C GLN A 39 7.43 -1.21 21.79
N SER A 40 6.98 -1.98 20.80
CA SER A 40 7.78 -3.05 20.18
C SER A 40 9.02 -2.49 19.46
N SER A 41 8.90 -1.35 18.78
CA SER A 41 10.03 -0.65 18.15
C SER A 41 11.06 -0.14 19.17
N ALA A 42 10.60 0.37 20.33
CA ALA A 42 11.48 0.77 21.43
C ALA A 42 12.20 -0.42 22.08
N ILE A 43 11.60 -1.61 22.07
CA ILE A 43 12.15 -2.84 22.66
C ILE A 43 13.06 -3.58 21.65
N ALA A 44 12.91 -3.37 20.35
CA ALA A 44 13.68 -4.04 19.28
C ALA A 44 15.16 -3.62 19.16
N SER A 45 15.74 -2.99 20.19
CA SER A 45 17.20 -2.79 20.32
C SER A 45 17.96 -4.08 20.62
N SER A 46 17.27 -5.22 20.80
CA SER A 46 17.86 -6.55 20.92
C SER A 46 17.49 -7.40 19.70
N SER A 47 18.53 -7.79 18.95
CA SER A 47 18.58 -8.70 17.79
C SER A 47 17.57 -9.86 17.78
N ALA A 48 16.33 -9.59 17.36
CA ALA A 48 15.39 -10.59 16.94
C ALA A 48 14.52 -10.00 15.82
N GLN A 49 14.53 -10.65 14.65
CA GLN A 49 13.54 -10.39 13.60
C GLN A 49 12.15 -10.37 14.24
N PRO A 50 11.35 -9.31 14.04
CA PRO A 50 10.02 -9.28 14.61
C PRO A 50 9.22 -10.42 13.99
N ALA A 51 8.87 -11.39 14.84
CA ALA A 51 7.98 -12.48 14.51
C ALA A 51 6.73 -11.91 13.82
N ARG A 52 6.32 -12.57 12.73
CA ARG A 52 5.18 -12.24 11.90
C ARG A 52 3.97 -11.89 12.76
N ALA A 53 3.73 -10.60 13.01
CA ALA A 53 2.51 -10.09 13.64
C ALA A 53 1.31 -10.13 12.67
N GLY A 54 1.30 -11.11 11.76
CA GLY A 54 0.32 -11.30 10.70
C GLY A 54 -0.58 -12.52 10.93
N GLU A 55 -0.52 -13.17 12.09
CA GLU A 55 -1.43 -14.26 12.39
C GLU A 55 -2.79 -13.72 12.88
N SER A 56 -3.71 -13.65 11.92
CA SER A 56 -5.16 -13.77 12.11
C SER A 56 -5.87 -12.58 12.75
N ARG A 57 -5.55 -11.35 12.34
CA ARG A 57 -6.46 -10.23 12.60
C ARG A 57 -7.38 -10.02 11.39
N PRO A 58 -8.71 -9.98 11.57
CA PRO A 58 -9.61 -9.63 10.48
C PRO A 58 -9.28 -8.20 10.01
N TYR A 59 -9.20 -8.04 8.69
CA TYR A 59 -9.01 -6.76 8.04
C TYR A 59 -10.06 -5.75 8.52
N ASP A 60 -9.62 -4.55 8.94
CA ASP A 60 -10.49 -3.44 9.37
C ASP A 60 -10.22 -2.24 8.46
N ALA A 61 -11.02 -2.11 7.40
CA ALA A 61 -10.92 -1.01 6.43
C ALA A 61 -10.97 0.38 7.09
N ARG A 62 -11.68 0.51 8.22
CA ARG A 62 -11.76 1.78 8.94
C ARG A 62 -10.48 2.06 9.73
N ALA A 63 -9.76 1.04 10.18
CA ALA A 63 -8.45 1.24 10.80
C ALA A 63 -7.43 1.72 9.78
N ASP A 64 -7.49 1.21 8.55
CA ASP A 64 -6.63 1.68 7.45
C ASP A 64 -6.90 3.14 7.10
N TRP A 65 -8.17 3.54 6.97
CA TRP A 65 -8.54 4.94 6.72
C TRP A 65 -8.09 5.89 7.85
N GLU A 66 -8.23 5.45 9.11
CA GLU A 66 -7.82 6.24 10.27
C GLU A 66 -6.29 6.42 10.32
N LEU A 67 -5.53 5.36 10.02
CA LEU A 67 -4.08 5.38 10.02
C LEU A 67 -3.49 6.09 8.80
N SER A 68 -4.12 5.99 7.62
CA SER A 68 -3.70 6.70 6.41
C SER A 68 -3.79 8.21 6.62
N ARG A 69 -4.87 8.67 7.26
CA ARG A 69 -5.06 10.07 7.65
C ARG A 69 -4.05 10.53 8.69
N LEU A 70 -3.74 9.70 9.67
CA LEU A 70 -2.69 9.99 10.65
C LEU A 70 -1.32 10.12 9.97
N LEU A 71 -0.98 9.17 9.10
CA LEU A 71 0.28 9.18 8.36
C LEU A 71 0.40 10.43 7.48
N ALA A 72 -0.66 10.81 6.77
CA ALA A 72 -0.68 12.01 5.95
C ALA A 72 -0.42 13.28 6.79
N ALA A 73 -1.05 13.39 7.96
CA ALA A 73 -0.84 14.52 8.87
C ALA A 73 0.60 14.55 9.43
N LEU A 74 1.18 13.38 9.74
CA LEU A 74 2.56 13.27 10.21
C LEU A 74 3.57 13.62 9.11
N ASP A 75 3.37 13.12 7.88
CA ASP A 75 4.26 13.40 6.75
C ASP A 75 4.18 14.86 6.31
N GLU A 76 3.00 15.47 6.31
CA GLU A 76 2.82 16.91 6.05
C GLU A 76 3.57 17.74 7.09
N ARG A 77 3.42 17.38 8.38
CA ARG A 77 4.14 18.05 9.46
C ARG A 77 5.66 17.85 9.36
N ALA A 78 6.11 16.69 8.91
CA ALA A 78 7.53 16.39 8.68
C ALA A 78 8.14 17.27 7.58
N LEU A 79 7.35 17.71 6.60
CA LEU A 79 7.77 18.64 5.56
C LEU A 79 7.84 20.10 6.05
N GLU A 80 6.96 20.47 7.00
CA GLU A 80 6.89 21.82 7.59
C GLU A 80 7.99 22.11 8.64
N VAL A 81 8.88 21.15 8.94
CA VAL A 81 9.90 21.20 10.02
C VAL A 81 10.83 22.43 9.95
N GLY A 82 10.83 23.18 8.84
CA GLY A 82 11.74 24.30 8.56
C GLY A 82 11.73 25.50 9.52
N ALA A 83 10.82 25.63 10.50
CA ALA A 83 10.79 26.84 11.35
C ALA A 83 10.42 26.67 12.84
N SER A 84 9.80 25.57 13.29
CA SER A 84 9.17 25.54 14.63
C SER A 84 9.42 24.30 15.50
N MET A 85 10.21 23.31 15.06
CA MET A 85 10.42 22.07 15.82
C MET A 85 11.89 21.86 16.17
N ASN A 86 12.14 21.40 17.39
CA ASN A 86 13.49 21.01 17.79
C ASN A 86 13.89 19.68 17.13
N THR A 87 15.20 19.38 17.08
CA THR A 87 15.72 18.19 16.41
C THR A 87 15.27 16.87 17.05
N ALA A 88 14.96 16.86 18.34
CA ALA A 88 14.45 15.70 19.06
C ALA A 88 12.99 15.40 18.68
N GLN A 89 12.12 16.42 18.68
CA GLN A 89 10.72 16.34 18.27
C GLN A 89 10.61 15.95 16.79
N ALA A 90 11.49 16.47 15.93
CA ALA A 90 11.53 16.06 14.53
C ALA A 90 11.90 14.58 14.36
N LYS A 91 12.78 14.05 15.23
CA LYS A 91 13.14 12.62 15.25
C LYS A 91 11.99 11.75 15.75
N GLU A 92 11.31 12.17 16.82
CA GLU A 92 10.16 11.46 17.38
C GLU A 92 8.97 11.44 16.41
N LEU A 93 8.70 12.57 15.74
CA LEU A 93 7.68 12.67 14.70
C LEU A 93 7.97 11.72 13.53
N ARG A 94 9.21 11.66 13.06
CA ARG A 94 9.63 10.70 12.02
C ARG A 94 9.47 9.26 12.49
N GLN A 95 9.88 8.94 13.72
CA GLN A 95 9.71 7.61 14.28
C GLN A 95 8.23 7.20 14.36
N MET A 96 7.35 8.13 14.73
CA MET A 96 5.90 7.89 14.75
C MET A 96 5.33 7.68 13.33
N ALA A 97 5.77 8.49 12.37
CA ALA A 97 5.38 8.32 10.97
C ALA A 97 5.84 6.97 10.42
N ASP A 98 7.09 6.58 10.67
CA ASP A 98 7.66 5.30 10.24
C ASP A 98 6.95 4.10 10.87
N THR A 99 6.59 4.21 12.15
CA THR A 99 5.84 3.16 12.86
C THR A 99 4.42 3.05 12.32
N THR A 100 3.75 4.17 12.06
CA THR A 100 2.41 4.20 11.47
C THR A 100 2.43 3.59 10.07
N ALA A 101 3.41 3.97 9.25
CA ALA A 101 3.63 3.39 7.93
C ALA A 101 3.95 1.89 7.99
N PHE A 102 4.68 1.43 9.01
CA PHE A 102 4.96 0.01 9.21
C PHE A 102 3.68 -0.78 9.55
N VAL A 103 2.86 -0.27 10.47
CA VAL A 103 1.57 -0.89 10.80
C VAL A 103 0.68 -0.99 9.56
N LEU A 104 0.53 0.11 8.83
CA LEU A 104 -0.21 0.14 7.56
C LEU A 104 0.34 -0.88 6.57
N GLN A 105 1.66 -0.90 6.37
CA GLN A 105 2.32 -1.85 5.46
C GLN A 105 2.06 -3.29 5.88
N THR A 106 1.90 -3.63 7.16
CA THR A 106 1.67 -5.03 7.57
C THR A 106 0.24 -5.52 7.40
N GLN A 107 -0.74 -4.62 7.43
CA GLN A 107 -2.16 -4.99 7.51
C GLN A 107 -3.00 -4.55 6.30
N THR A 108 -2.51 -3.61 5.50
CA THR A 108 -3.32 -2.97 4.46
C THR A 108 -3.69 -3.94 3.34
N GLN A 109 -4.95 -3.82 2.91
CA GLN A 109 -5.48 -4.44 1.69
C GLN A 109 -6.13 -3.37 0.79
N SER A 110 -5.87 -2.09 1.04
CA SER A 110 -6.44 -0.97 0.28
C SER A 110 -5.44 -0.42 -0.73
N ALA A 111 -5.85 -0.33 -2.01
CA ALA A 111 -5.06 0.27 -3.07
C ALA A 111 -4.64 1.72 -2.77
N GLU A 112 -5.52 2.53 -2.17
CA GLU A 112 -5.24 3.92 -1.81
C GLU A 112 -4.08 4.02 -0.80
N VAL A 113 -4.12 3.21 0.24
CA VAL A 113 -3.08 3.15 1.27
C VAL A 113 -1.76 2.65 0.67
N PHE A 114 -1.82 1.67 -0.24
CA PHE A 114 -0.64 1.20 -0.95
C PHE A 114 0.02 2.33 -1.75
N ALA A 115 -0.78 3.09 -2.51
CA ALA A 115 -0.29 4.22 -3.29
C ALA A 115 0.34 5.30 -2.39
N GLN A 116 -0.25 5.57 -1.22
CA GLN A 116 0.32 6.49 -0.22
C GLN A 116 1.68 5.99 0.30
N LEU A 117 1.80 4.70 0.63
CA LEU A 117 3.05 4.11 1.14
C LEU A 117 4.17 4.14 0.09
N VAL A 118 3.86 3.83 -1.17
CA VAL A 118 4.82 3.91 -2.29
C VAL A 118 5.25 5.37 -2.52
N ALA A 119 4.32 6.32 -2.55
CA ALA A 119 4.63 7.73 -2.70
C ALA A 119 5.54 8.24 -1.58
N ARG A 120 5.31 7.79 -0.34
CA ARG A 120 6.16 8.11 0.81
C ARG A 120 7.55 7.49 0.67
N ALA A 121 7.64 6.20 0.38
CA ALA A 121 8.92 5.50 0.22
C ALA A 121 9.76 6.12 -0.90
N HIS A 122 9.12 6.48 -2.03
CA HIS A 122 9.79 7.17 -3.14
C HIS A 122 10.34 8.54 -2.73
N ARG A 123 9.54 9.34 -2.00
CA ARG A 123 9.96 10.65 -1.48
C ARG A 123 11.14 10.55 -0.52
N LEU A 124 11.22 9.48 0.25
CA LEU A 124 12.31 9.21 1.20
C LEU A 124 13.49 8.45 0.56
N HIS A 125 13.44 8.16 -0.75
CA HIS A 125 14.42 7.34 -1.47
C HIS A 125 14.65 5.96 -0.84
N ASP A 126 13.63 5.39 -0.21
CA ASP A 126 13.66 4.07 0.42
C ASP A 126 13.20 3.00 -0.57
N PHE A 127 14.08 2.67 -1.51
CA PHE A 127 13.78 1.71 -2.59
C PHE A 127 13.60 0.28 -2.06
N ALA A 128 14.33 -0.10 -1.00
CA ALA A 128 14.14 -1.40 -0.36
C ALA A 128 12.72 -1.57 0.18
N ARG A 129 12.09 -0.50 0.64
CA ARG A 129 10.70 -0.52 1.08
C ARG A 129 9.71 -0.60 -0.08
N ILE A 130 10.04 0.00 -1.23
CA ILE A 130 9.23 -0.16 -2.45
C ILE A 130 9.24 -1.62 -2.91
N ASP A 131 10.40 -2.28 -2.90
CA ASP A 131 10.50 -3.70 -3.25
C ASP A 131 9.66 -4.58 -2.32
N GLN A 132 9.73 -4.34 -1.00
CA GLN A 132 8.89 -5.07 -0.03
C GLN A 132 7.38 -4.82 -0.23
N LEU A 133 7.00 -3.63 -0.69
CA LEU A 133 5.61 -3.33 -1.04
C LEU A 133 5.20 -4.08 -2.32
N ALA A 134 6.06 -4.10 -3.34
CA ALA A 134 5.82 -4.82 -4.57
C ALA A 134 5.66 -6.33 -4.35
N ASP A 135 6.52 -6.95 -3.54
CA ASP A 135 6.44 -8.38 -3.17
C ASP A 135 5.11 -8.74 -2.48
N ALA A 136 4.52 -7.77 -1.79
CA ALA A 136 3.26 -7.94 -1.08
C ALA A 136 2.02 -7.81 -1.98
N LEU A 137 2.14 -7.30 -3.22
CA LEU A 137 1.00 -7.04 -4.11
C LEU A 137 0.20 -8.32 -4.41
N ALA A 138 0.86 -9.33 -4.98
CA ALA A 138 0.21 -10.56 -5.42
C ALA A 138 -0.33 -11.42 -4.27
N THR A 139 0.16 -11.21 -3.04
CA THR A 139 -0.24 -12.02 -1.87
C THR A 139 -1.33 -11.37 -1.02
N ARG A 140 -1.53 -10.06 -1.13
CA ARG A 140 -2.46 -9.32 -0.25
C ARG A 140 -3.63 -8.69 -0.96
N PHE A 141 -3.50 -8.37 -2.24
CA PHE A 141 -4.52 -7.66 -2.99
C PHE A 141 -5.28 -8.63 -3.86
N ALA A 142 -6.60 -8.40 -3.95
CA ALA A 142 -7.40 -9.08 -4.95
C ALA A 142 -6.96 -8.61 -6.34
N PRO A 143 -7.08 -9.45 -7.39
CA PRO A 143 -6.70 -9.08 -8.75
C PRO A 143 -7.30 -7.75 -9.23
N SER A 144 -8.57 -7.50 -8.94
CA SER A 144 -9.23 -6.22 -9.28
C SER A 144 -8.64 -5.02 -8.53
N GLU A 145 -8.18 -5.17 -7.29
CA GLU A 145 -7.45 -4.08 -6.59
C GLU A 145 -6.10 -3.80 -7.25
N ILE A 146 -5.43 -4.83 -7.79
CA ILE A 146 -4.20 -4.64 -8.57
C ILE A 146 -4.51 -3.94 -9.90
N CYS A 147 -5.65 -4.22 -10.53
CA CYS A 147 -6.12 -3.48 -11.71
C CYS A 147 -6.39 -2.00 -11.39
N GLU A 148 -7.01 -1.70 -10.25
CA GLU A 148 -7.18 -0.31 -9.79
C GLU A 148 -5.83 0.40 -9.60
N LEU A 149 -4.84 -0.28 -9.01
CA LEU A 149 -3.49 0.26 -8.89
C LEU A 149 -2.83 0.50 -10.26
N ALA A 150 -3.14 -0.31 -11.27
CA ALA A 150 -2.67 -0.12 -12.64
C ALA A 150 -3.34 1.08 -13.35
N ARG A 151 -4.50 1.55 -12.87
CA ARG A 151 -5.14 2.80 -13.33
C ARG A 151 -4.66 4.05 -12.58
N CYS A 152 -3.94 3.87 -11.48
CA CYS A 152 -3.51 4.98 -10.64
C CYS A 152 -2.64 6.00 -11.41
N ASP A 153 -2.81 7.29 -11.11
CA ASP A 153 -2.03 8.38 -11.70
C ASP A 153 -0.54 8.29 -11.37
N ASN A 154 -0.20 7.72 -10.22
CA ASN A 154 1.18 7.55 -9.79
C ASN A 154 1.89 6.51 -10.68
N GLY A 155 2.81 6.98 -11.53
CA GLY A 155 3.52 6.14 -12.48
C GLY A 155 4.31 4.97 -11.86
N ILE A 156 4.82 5.12 -10.63
CA ILE A 156 5.53 4.04 -9.94
C ILE A 156 4.55 2.97 -9.49
N VAL A 157 3.45 3.37 -8.85
CA VAL A 157 2.39 2.45 -8.41
C VAL A 157 1.82 1.68 -9.59
N ARG A 158 1.53 2.39 -10.68
CA ARG A 158 1.05 1.81 -11.93
C ARG A 158 2.03 0.81 -12.52
N ALA A 159 3.32 1.13 -12.55
CA ALA A 159 4.35 0.22 -13.04
C ALA A 159 4.45 -1.06 -12.19
N LEU A 160 4.44 -0.93 -10.86
CA LEU A 160 4.47 -2.08 -9.94
C LEU A 160 3.24 -2.97 -10.11
N ALA A 161 2.06 -2.37 -10.29
CA ALA A 161 0.82 -3.10 -10.50
C ALA A 161 0.78 -3.83 -11.84
N LYS A 162 1.18 -3.16 -12.94
CA LYS A 162 1.29 -3.79 -14.27
C LYS A 162 2.31 -4.93 -14.26
N GLU A 163 3.41 -4.79 -13.54
CA GLU A 163 4.39 -5.86 -13.36
C GLU A 163 3.82 -7.04 -12.57
N ALA A 164 3.14 -6.78 -11.46
CA ALA A 164 2.48 -7.83 -10.66
C ALA A 164 1.44 -8.61 -11.48
N LEU A 165 0.67 -7.93 -12.32
CA LEU A 165 -0.29 -8.57 -13.23
C LEU A 165 0.41 -9.39 -14.32
N ALA A 166 1.49 -8.87 -14.92
CA ALA A 166 2.26 -9.60 -15.93
C ALA A 166 2.90 -10.88 -15.36
N GLN A 167 3.19 -10.92 -14.05
CA GLN A 167 3.70 -12.12 -13.37
C GLN A 167 2.60 -13.04 -12.80
N SER A 168 1.32 -12.65 -12.90
CA SER A 168 0.19 -13.42 -12.37
C SER A 168 -0.14 -14.64 -13.25
N PRO A 169 -0.80 -15.69 -12.73
CA PRO A 169 -1.20 -16.82 -13.56
C PRO A 169 -2.12 -16.41 -14.72
N THR A 170 -1.91 -16.96 -15.92
CA THR A 170 -2.74 -16.67 -17.11
C THR A 170 -4.23 -16.85 -16.84
N SER A 171 -4.60 -17.90 -16.11
CA SER A 171 -6.00 -18.21 -15.76
C SER A 171 -6.68 -17.14 -14.92
N LEU A 172 -5.92 -16.43 -14.08
CA LEU A 172 -6.41 -15.31 -13.29
C LEU A 172 -6.72 -14.11 -14.19
N LEU A 173 -5.83 -13.81 -15.15
CA LEU A 173 -6.03 -12.74 -16.12
C LEU A 173 -7.23 -13.02 -17.03
N ILE A 174 -7.42 -14.28 -17.47
CA ILE A 174 -8.61 -14.69 -18.23
C ILE A 174 -9.89 -14.41 -17.43
N GLY A 175 -9.88 -14.69 -16.12
CA GLY A 175 -11.01 -14.39 -15.24
C GLY A 175 -11.37 -12.91 -15.18
N LEU A 176 -10.37 -12.02 -15.25
CA LEU A 176 -10.56 -10.56 -15.25
C LEU A 176 -11.14 -10.02 -16.57
N LEU A 177 -10.98 -10.73 -17.69
CA LEU A 177 -11.56 -10.31 -18.98
C LEU A 177 -13.09 -10.24 -18.95
N ALA A 178 -13.74 -10.94 -18.01
CA ALA A 178 -15.19 -10.89 -17.84
C ALA A 178 -15.69 -9.57 -17.22
N ASP A 179 -14.82 -8.81 -16.55
CA ASP A 179 -15.16 -7.51 -16.00
C ASP A 179 -14.77 -6.41 -17.00
N PRO A 180 -15.74 -5.63 -17.52
CA PRO A 180 -15.43 -4.59 -18.51
C PRO A 180 -14.46 -3.53 -17.99
N VAL A 181 -14.43 -3.28 -16.66
CA VAL A 181 -13.52 -2.29 -16.07
C VAL A 181 -12.08 -2.78 -16.05
N ASP A 182 -11.87 -4.08 -15.80
CA ASP A 182 -10.54 -4.69 -15.68
C ASP A 182 -10.04 -5.34 -16.97
N SER A 183 -10.93 -5.56 -17.95
CA SER A 183 -10.65 -6.29 -19.18
C SER A 183 -9.47 -5.73 -19.99
N GLU A 184 -9.42 -4.41 -20.21
CA GLU A 184 -8.32 -3.76 -20.93
C GLU A 184 -6.97 -3.98 -20.25
N ILE A 185 -6.93 -3.91 -18.91
CA ILE A 185 -5.70 -4.09 -18.13
C ILE A 185 -5.28 -5.55 -18.10
N ALA A 186 -6.25 -6.46 -18.05
CA ALA A 186 -5.99 -7.90 -18.13
C ALA A 186 -5.47 -8.29 -19.51
N LEU A 187 -6.00 -7.69 -20.58
CA LEU A 187 -5.51 -7.87 -21.95
C LEU A 187 -4.08 -7.35 -22.10
N ASP A 188 -3.80 -6.12 -21.66
CA ASP A 188 -2.44 -5.54 -21.58
C ASP A 188 -1.46 -6.52 -20.91
N ALA A 189 -1.87 -7.12 -19.78
CA ALA A 189 -1.04 -8.06 -19.03
C ALA A 189 -0.81 -9.37 -19.80
N LEU A 190 -1.84 -9.91 -20.45
CA LEU A 190 -1.73 -11.10 -21.30
C LEU A 190 -0.82 -10.87 -22.51
N GLU A 191 -0.91 -9.70 -23.14
CA GLU A 191 -0.02 -9.32 -24.24
C GLU A 191 1.44 -9.22 -23.79
N ARG A 192 1.70 -8.61 -22.62
CA ARG A 192 3.04 -8.58 -22.04
C ARG A 192 3.53 -9.99 -21.72
N GLN A 193 2.69 -10.86 -21.16
CA GLN A 193 3.05 -12.27 -20.93
C GLN A 193 3.44 -12.98 -22.23
N ALA A 194 2.68 -12.76 -23.30
CA ALA A 194 2.91 -13.36 -24.59
C ALA A 194 4.23 -12.89 -25.25
N THR A 195 4.53 -11.59 -25.15
CA THR A 195 5.64 -10.93 -25.86
C THR A 195 6.91 -10.82 -25.02
N GLU A 196 6.82 -10.32 -23.78
CA GLU A 196 7.97 -10.07 -22.91
C GLU A 196 8.42 -11.34 -22.16
N TYR A 197 7.47 -12.13 -21.63
CA TYR A 197 7.77 -13.32 -20.81
C TYR A 197 7.73 -14.62 -21.62
N GLY A 198 7.32 -14.56 -22.88
CA GLY A 198 7.29 -15.69 -23.79
C GLY A 198 6.28 -16.79 -23.42
N SER A 199 5.18 -16.45 -22.73
CA SER A 199 4.13 -17.40 -22.36
C SER A 199 3.35 -17.89 -23.59
N GLU A 200 3.48 -19.18 -23.91
CA GLU A 200 2.70 -19.82 -24.99
C GLU A 200 1.20 -19.86 -24.68
N GLU A 201 0.84 -19.99 -23.39
CA GLU A 201 -0.55 -20.00 -22.97
C GLU A 201 -1.21 -18.63 -23.23
N ALA A 202 -0.54 -17.55 -22.81
CA ALA A 202 -1.02 -16.19 -23.04
C ALA A 202 -1.11 -15.87 -24.54
N ARG A 203 -0.12 -16.29 -25.35
CA ARG A 203 -0.18 -16.12 -26.82
C ARG A 203 -1.41 -16.75 -27.45
N ARG A 204 -1.78 -17.97 -27.03
CA ARG A 204 -2.98 -18.64 -27.54
C ARG A 204 -4.24 -17.86 -27.17
N VAL A 205 -4.32 -17.38 -25.94
CA VAL A 205 -5.47 -16.59 -25.46
C VAL A 205 -5.61 -15.30 -26.27
N VAL A 206 -4.55 -14.50 -26.40
CA VAL A 206 -4.55 -13.26 -27.18
C VAL A 206 -4.92 -13.51 -28.64
N GLN A 207 -4.40 -14.59 -29.25
CA GLN A 207 -4.75 -14.94 -30.63
C GLN A 207 -6.24 -15.27 -30.79
N ILE A 208 -6.85 -15.95 -29.83
CA ILE A 208 -8.29 -16.26 -29.85
C ILE A 208 -9.13 -14.99 -29.72
N LEU A 209 -8.73 -14.07 -28.83
CA LEU A 209 -9.44 -12.80 -28.62
C LEU A 209 -9.41 -11.93 -29.87
N ASN A 210 -8.24 -11.77 -30.49
CA ASN A 210 -8.09 -10.98 -31.72
C ASN A 210 -8.92 -11.57 -32.87
N GLN A 211 -9.04 -12.89 -32.96
CA GLN A 211 -9.91 -13.54 -33.96
C GLN A 211 -11.39 -13.25 -33.69
N ALA A 212 -11.82 -13.20 -32.44
CA ALA A 212 -13.20 -12.89 -32.08
C ALA A 212 -13.56 -11.43 -32.43
N GLU A 213 -12.68 -10.47 -32.14
CA GLU A 213 -12.87 -9.05 -32.49
C GLU A 213 -12.99 -8.85 -34.00
N THR A 214 -12.12 -9.48 -34.80
CA THR A 214 -12.19 -9.36 -36.27
C THR A 214 -13.48 -9.90 -36.87
N VAL A 215 -14.10 -10.89 -36.22
CA VAL A 215 -15.38 -11.44 -36.68
C VAL A 215 -16.52 -10.48 -36.31
N GLU A 216 -16.51 -9.87 -35.12
CA GLU A 216 -17.55 -8.92 -34.73
C GLU A 216 -17.58 -7.67 -35.62
N ASP A 217 -16.42 -7.15 -36.04
CA ASP A 217 -16.33 -6.01 -36.95
C ASP A 217 -16.88 -6.33 -38.36
N ASP A 218 -16.57 -7.52 -38.91
CA ASP A 218 -17.06 -7.98 -40.22
C ASP A 218 -18.59 -8.17 -40.28
N PHE A 219 -19.27 -8.31 -39.12
CA PHE A 219 -20.74 -8.43 -39.04
C PHE A 219 -21.47 -7.09 -38.86
N LEU A 220 -20.73 -6.00 -38.58
CA LEU A 220 -21.29 -4.66 -38.35
C LEU A 220 -21.10 -3.71 -39.55
N GLU A 221 -20.38 -4.11 -40.60
CA GLU A 221 -20.34 -3.47 -41.93
C GLU A 221 -21.48 -3.92 -42.87
#